data_AF-A0A1E7JD23-F1
#
_entry.id   AF-A0A1E7JD23-F1
#
_cell.length_a   1.000
_cell.length_b   1.000
_cell.length_c   1.000
_cell.angle_alpha   90.00
_cell.angle_beta   90.00
_cell.angle_gamma   90.00
#
_symmetry.space_group_name_H-M   'P 1'
#
loop_
_entity.id
_entity.type
_entity.pdbx_description
1 polymer ?
#
loop_
_entity_poly.entity_id
_entity_poly.type
_entity_poly.pdbx_seq_one_letter_code
_entity_poly.pdbx_strand_id
1 'polypeptide(L)'
;MWNNESIEAWFDKQGISDKKQHAAFRKVFEELNRSLRSTGEIISSAGLTVVEVPGSALPQQQDVAPALEFGFKDAINSFLENLGDAVPVASLQEIIAFNNKELKNRAPYGQNHLQSSQNTVLTAEEYAAIQEHNQQAARSAIDQLLSKFNIDVIVSDVSQSYAPAGYPALTVPAGYAADGKPQGIVFVGGYLAEPLLLAAGYAYEQATRLRKAPNLEATMKLIHAMDDSPP
;
A
#
# COMPACT_ATOMS: atom_id res chain seq x y z
N MET A 1 -11.53 -6.20 -11.85
CA MET A 1 -11.71 -5.89 -13.29
C MET A 1 -12.72 -4.78 -13.46
N TRP A 2 -12.31 -3.68 -14.08
CA TRP A 2 -13.14 -2.50 -14.28
C TRP A 2 -13.84 -2.55 -15.65
N ASN A 3 -15.15 -2.74 -15.69
CA ASN A 3 -15.93 -2.60 -16.93
C ASN A 3 -16.44 -1.16 -17.08
N ASN A 4 -16.99 -0.82 -18.25
CA ASN A 4 -17.47 0.55 -18.52
C ASN A 4 -18.44 1.04 -17.44
N GLU A 5 -19.44 0.23 -17.06
CA GLU A 5 -20.44 0.59 -16.05
C GLU A 5 -19.80 0.90 -14.68
N SER A 6 -18.87 0.05 -14.22
CA SER A 6 -18.15 0.26 -12.96
C SER A 6 -17.23 1.47 -12.97
N ILE A 7 -16.71 1.85 -14.15
CA ILE A 7 -15.88 3.04 -14.31
C ILE A 7 -16.75 4.30 -14.25
N GLU A 8 -17.93 4.32 -14.89
CA GLU A 8 -18.87 5.45 -14.77
C GLU A 8 -19.31 5.65 -13.32
N ALA A 9 -19.75 4.57 -12.67
CA ALA A 9 -20.19 4.61 -11.27
C ALA A 9 -19.07 5.10 -10.34
N TRP A 10 -17.81 4.79 -10.67
CA TRP A 10 -16.66 5.30 -9.94
C TRP A 10 -16.46 6.81 -10.19
N PHE A 11 -16.54 7.30 -11.43
CA PHE A 11 -16.45 8.74 -11.71
C PHE A 11 -17.53 9.55 -10.97
N ASP A 12 -18.77 9.08 -11.01
CA ASP A 12 -19.88 9.72 -10.31
C ASP A 12 -19.63 9.78 -8.80
N LYS A 13 -19.16 8.66 -8.23
CA LYS A 13 -18.82 8.58 -6.80
C LYS A 13 -17.68 9.52 -6.41
N GLN A 14 -16.69 9.72 -7.29
CA GLN A 14 -15.56 10.63 -7.05
C GLN A 14 -15.88 12.10 -7.40
N GLY A 15 -17.06 12.39 -7.94
CA GLY A 15 -17.41 13.74 -8.42
C GLY A 15 -16.57 14.21 -9.61
N ILE A 16 -15.96 13.29 -10.35
CA ILE A 16 -15.12 13.60 -11.51
C ILE A 16 -16.05 13.80 -12.70
N SER A 17 -16.14 15.04 -13.21
CA SER A 17 -16.99 15.38 -14.37
C SER A 17 -16.20 15.81 -15.61
N ASP A 18 -14.89 16.06 -15.48
CA ASP A 18 -14.06 16.49 -16.59
C ASP A 18 -13.76 15.34 -17.58
N LYS A 19 -14.04 15.59 -18.86
CA LYS A 19 -13.89 14.58 -19.92
C LYS A 19 -12.44 14.17 -20.17
N LYS A 20 -11.46 15.05 -19.94
CA LYS A 20 -10.05 14.70 -20.12
C LYS A 20 -9.59 13.80 -18.97
N GLN A 21 -10.02 14.09 -17.75
CA GLN A 21 -9.80 13.22 -16.59
C GLN A 21 -10.45 11.85 -16.79
N HIS A 22 -11.70 11.80 -17.28
CA HIS A 22 -12.37 10.54 -17.64
C HIS A 22 -11.53 9.70 -18.60
N ALA A 23 -11.08 10.31 -19.71
CA ALA A 23 -10.28 9.61 -20.71
C ALA A 23 -8.94 9.10 -20.13
N ALA A 24 -8.27 9.90 -19.30
CA ALA A 24 -7.02 9.52 -18.64
C ALA A 24 -7.23 8.32 -17.69
N PHE A 25 -8.24 8.37 -16.83
CA PHE A 25 -8.54 7.29 -15.89
C PHE A 25 -9.02 6.01 -16.58
N ARG A 26 -9.81 6.10 -17.66
CA ARG A 26 -10.18 4.93 -18.46
C ARG A 26 -8.97 4.18 -18.98
N LYS A 27 -8.00 4.92 -19.53
CA LYS A 27 -6.74 4.34 -20.00
C LYS A 27 -6.01 3.59 -18.88
N VAL A 28 -5.97 4.16 -17.67
CA VAL A 28 -5.39 3.50 -16.49
C VAL A 28 -6.14 2.21 -16.15
N PHE A 29 -7.47 2.22 -16.12
CA PHE A 29 -8.27 1.03 -15.84
C PHE A 29 -8.12 -0.06 -16.91
N GLU A 30 -8.02 0.32 -18.18
CA GLU A 30 -7.77 -0.61 -19.29
C GLU A 30 -6.39 -1.26 -19.20
N GLU A 31 -5.35 -0.48 -18.88
CA GLU A 31 -3.99 -0.98 -18.67
C GLU A 31 -3.92 -1.92 -17.46
N LEU A 32 -4.57 -1.53 -16.35
CA LEU A 32 -4.69 -2.37 -15.15
C LEU A 32 -5.40 -3.69 -15.46
N ASN A 33 -6.54 -3.65 -16.15
CA ASN A 33 -7.27 -4.85 -16.56
C ASN A 33 -6.39 -5.76 -17.44
N ARG A 34 -5.66 -5.20 -18.41
CA ARG A 34 -4.76 -5.97 -19.27
C ARG A 34 -3.67 -6.67 -18.47
N SER A 35 -3.06 -5.95 -17.53
CA SER A 35 -2.03 -6.48 -16.63
C SER A 35 -2.56 -7.60 -15.75
N LEU A 36 -3.75 -7.41 -15.15
CA LEU A 36 -4.39 -8.41 -14.29
C LEU A 36 -4.78 -9.67 -15.07
N ARG A 37 -5.30 -9.53 -16.30
CA ARG A 37 -5.61 -10.69 -17.17
C ARG A 37 -4.37 -11.47 -17.56
N SER A 38 -3.32 -10.79 -17.99
CA SER A 38 -2.04 -11.45 -18.31
C SER A 38 -1.49 -12.21 -17.09
N THR A 39 -1.63 -11.64 -15.90
CA THR A 39 -1.26 -12.34 -14.67
C THR A 39 -2.18 -13.54 -14.39
N GLY A 40 -3.49 -13.38 -14.57
CA GLY A 40 -4.45 -14.47 -14.42
C GLY A 40 -4.15 -15.64 -15.36
N GLU A 41 -3.76 -15.37 -16.61
CA GLU A 41 -3.34 -16.41 -17.56
C GLU A 41 -2.09 -17.16 -17.07
N ILE A 42 -1.09 -16.45 -16.55
CA ILE A 42 0.12 -17.07 -15.96
C ILE A 42 -0.25 -17.96 -14.77
N ILE A 43 -1.04 -17.44 -13.83
CA ILE A 43 -1.49 -18.17 -12.64
C ILE A 43 -2.29 -19.41 -13.04
N SER A 44 -3.17 -19.27 -14.05
CA SER A 44 -3.93 -20.39 -14.59
C SER A 44 -3.05 -21.45 -15.24
N SER A 45 -2.03 -21.05 -15.99
CA SER A 45 -1.05 -21.97 -16.58
C SER A 45 -0.21 -22.72 -15.53
N ALA A 46 -0.04 -22.14 -14.33
CA ALA A 46 0.60 -22.78 -13.19
C ALA A 46 -0.33 -23.76 -12.43
N GLY A 47 -1.56 -23.96 -12.91
CA GLY A 47 -2.52 -24.93 -12.37
C GLY A 47 -3.47 -24.38 -11.30
N LEU A 48 -3.53 -23.06 -11.09
CA LEU A 48 -4.44 -22.44 -10.15
C LEU A 48 -5.72 -21.96 -10.85
N THR A 49 -6.87 -22.09 -10.20
CA THR A 49 -8.13 -21.53 -10.72
C THR A 49 -8.13 -20.01 -10.57
N VAL A 50 -8.51 -19.29 -11.62
CA VAL A 50 -8.61 -17.83 -11.61
C VAL A 50 -10.05 -17.40 -11.80
N VAL A 51 -10.52 -16.50 -10.91
CA VAL A 51 -11.85 -15.91 -10.95
C VAL A 51 -11.71 -14.41 -11.17
N GLU A 52 -12.32 -13.88 -12.25
CA GLU A 52 -12.37 -12.43 -12.45
C GLU A 52 -13.36 -11.78 -11.47
N VAL A 53 -12.85 -10.95 -10.57
CA VAL A 53 -13.66 -10.16 -9.62
C VAL A 53 -13.89 -8.76 -10.20
N PRO A 54 -15.12 -8.22 -10.21
CA PRO A 54 -15.39 -6.85 -10.66
C PRO A 54 -14.73 -5.82 -9.73
N GLY A 55 -14.17 -4.75 -10.31
CA GLY A 55 -13.48 -3.68 -9.57
C GLY A 55 -14.41 -2.94 -8.60
N SER A 56 -15.70 -2.89 -8.91
CA SER A 56 -16.75 -2.36 -8.03
C SER A 56 -16.94 -3.17 -6.73
N ALA A 57 -16.43 -4.39 -6.65
CA ALA A 57 -16.44 -5.17 -5.42
C ALA A 57 -15.27 -4.86 -4.49
N LEU A 58 -14.23 -4.14 -4.96
CA LEU A 58 -13.08 -3.80 -4.13
C LEU A 58 -13.51 -2.86 -2.98
N PRO A 59 -12.97 -3.08 -1.76
CA PRO A 59 -13.27 -2.21 -0.64
C PRO A 59 -12.78 -0.79 -0.88
N GLN A 60 -13.49 0.14 -0.24
CA GLN A 60 -12.99 1.49 -0.07
C GLN A 60 -11.89 1.48 0.98
N GLN A 61 -10.89 2.32 0.78
CA GLN A 61 -9.84 2.53 1.77
C GLN A 61 -10.43 3.17 3.02
N GLN A 62 -10.10 2.61 4.19
CA GLN A 62 -10.45 3.19 5.48
C GLN A 62 -9.57 4.42 5.75
N ASP A 63 -10.13 5.45 6.38
CA ASP A 63 -9.32 6.55 6.90
C ASP A 63 -8.60 6.11 8.18
N VAL A 64 -7.33 5.77 8.02
CA VAL A 64 -6.45 5.32 9.11
C VAL A 64 -5.60 6.45 9.68
N ALA A 65 -5.59 7.64 9.07
CA ALA A 65 -4.68 8.72 9.45
C ALA A 65 -4.85 9.15 10.92
N PRO A 66 -6.08 9.34 11.46
CA PRO A 66 -6.24 9.74 12.85
C PRO A 66 -5.69 8.71 13.85
N ALA A 67 -5.86 7.41 13.55
CA ALA A 67 -5.31 6.33 14.36
C ALA A 67 -3.77 6.30 14.31
N LEU A 68 -3.18 6.54 13.13
CA LEU A 68 -1.72 6.61 13.00
C LEU A 68 -1.13 7.81 13.77
N GLU A 69 -1.78 8.96 13.73
CA GLU A 69 -1.32 10.16 14.44
C GLU A 69 -1.33 9.97 15.96
N PHE A 70 -2.42 9.47 16.55
CA PHE A 70 -2.46 9.18 17.98
C PHE A 70 -1.51 8.03 18.34
N GLY A 71 -1.63 6.90 17.65
CA GLY A 71 -0.88 5.68 17.95
C GLY A 71 0.63 5.87 17.83
N PHE A 72 1.11 6.69 16.88
CA PHE A 72 2.54 6.96 16.75
C PHE A 72 3.11 7.71 17.97
N LYS A 73 2.44 8.77 18.44
CA LYS A 73 2.87 9.54 19.63
C LYS A 73 2.91 8.64 20.87
N ASP A 74 1.86 7.87 21.08
CA ASP A 74 1.74 6.97 22.23
C ASP A 74 2.85 5.90 22.21
N ALA A 75 2.99 5.19 21.08
CA ALA A 75 3.95 4.11 20.93
C ALA A 75 5.40 4.60 21.00
N ILE A 76 5.75 5.72 20.35
CA ILE A 76 7.14 6.20 20.36
C ILE A 76 7.57 6.69 21.74
N ASN A 77 6.68 7.36 22.48
CA ASN A 77 6.99 7.80 23.84
C ASN A 77 7.19 6.60 24.77
N SER A 78 6.30 5.60 24.70
CA SER A 78 6.45 4.37 25.48
C SER A 78 7.73 3.60 25.09
N PHE A 79 8.06 3.55 23.80
CA PHE A 79 9.29 2.94 23.33
C PHE A 79 10.55 3.63 23.88
N LEU A 80 10.60 4.98 23.83
CA LEU A 80 11.74 5.75 24.32
C LEU A 80 11.89 5.67 25.84
N GLU A 81 10.79 5.70 26.58
CA GLU A 81 10.80 5.50 28.04
C GLU A 81 11.44 4.17 28.42
N ASN A 82 11.11 3.10 27.69
CA ASN A 82 11.69 1.77 27.92
C ASN A 82 13.18 1.66 27.54
N LEU A 83 13.71 2.57 26.72
CA LEU A 83 15.14 2.64 26.40
C LEU A 83 15.94 3.40 27.47
N GLY A 84 15.32 4.29 28.22
CA GLY A 84 15.98 5.10 29.26
C GLY A 84 17.20 5.86 28.73
N ASP A 85 18.29 5.82 29.48
CA ASP A 85 19.53 6.56 29.18
C ASP A 85 20.30 6.06 27.93
N ALA A 86 19.83 4.98 27.28
CA ALA A 86 20.44 4.48 26.05
C ALA A 86 20.23 5.41 24.84
N VAL A 87 19.29 6.36 24.94
CA VAL A 87 18.94 7.30 23.87
C VAL A 87 18.99 8.76 24.36
N PRO A 88 19.36 9.72 23.50
CA PRO A 88 19.51 11.12 23.89
C PRO A 88 18.19 11.91 23.91
N VAL A 89 17.05 11.25 23.72
CA VAL A 89 15.71 11.85 23.69
C VAL A 89 14.72 10.92 24.38
N ALA A 90 13.81 11.49 25.16
CA ALA A 90 12.83 10.75 25.95
C ALA A 90 11.40 10.79 25.37
N SER A 91 11.16 11.59 24.32
CA SER A 91 9.81 11.76 23.76
C SER A 91 9.78 12.24 22.31
N LEU A 92 8.62 12.13 21.66
CA LEU A 92 8.33 12.74 20.36
C LEU A 92 8.56 14.25 20.38
N GLN A 93 8.20 14.92 21.46
CA GLN A 93 8.43 16.36 21.63
C GLN A 93 9.93 16.70 21.58
N GLU A 94 10.77 15.88 22.20
CA GLU A 94 12.22 16.04 22.17
C GLU A 94 12.81 15.69 20.80
N ILE A 95 12.27 14.71 20.09
CA ILE A 95 12.64 14.44 18.68
C ILE A 95 12.37 15.68 17.82
N ILE A 96 11.19 16.28 17.95
CA ILE A 96 10.81 17.49 17.21
C ILE A 96 11.76 18.65 17.53
N ALA A 97 12.06 18.86 18.81
CA ALA A 97 12.99 19.89 19.26
C ALA A 97 14.42 19.61 18.78
N PHE A 98 14.84 18.35 18.76
CA PHE A 98 16.13 17.93 18.25
C PHE A 98 16.24 18.24 16.75
N ASN A 99 15.22 17.91 15.96
CA ASN A 99 15.17 18.25 14.54
C ASN A 99 15.26 19.77 14.31
N ASN A 100 14.57 20.57 15.13
CA ASN A 100 14.57 22.03 15.02
C ASN A 100 15.96 22.68 15.19
N LYS A 101 16.91 22.02 15.87
CA LYS A 101 18.28 22.54 15.98
C LYS A 101 18.96 22.69 14.62
N GLU A 102 18.66 21.81 13.66
CA GLU A 102 19.20 21.86 12.28
C GLU A 102 18.17 21.32 11.27
N LEU A 103 17.00 21.96 11.19
CA LEU A 103 15.85 21.41 10.47
C LEU A 103 16.15 21.08 8.99
N LYS A 104 16.90 21.92 8.27
CA LYS A 104 17.25 21.66 6.86
C LYS A 104 18.07 20.38 6.67
N ASN A 105 18.86 19.98 7.66
CA ASN A 105 19.67 18.77 7.61
C ASN A 105 18.88 17.56 8.12
N ARG A 106 18.11 17.73 9.20
CA ARG A 106 17.44 16.64 9.92
C ARG A 106 16.05 16.31 9.38
N ALA A 107 15.37 17.31 8.82
CA ALA A 107 14.05 17.21 8.22
C ALA A 107 13.96 18.15 7.00
N PRO A 108 14.71 17.86 5.91
CA PRO A 108 14.80 18.71 4.72
C PRO A 108 13.44 18.99 4.05
N TYR A 109 12.46 18.12 4.25
CA TYR A 109 11.08 18.24 3.74
C TYR A 109 10.08 18.66 4.83
N GLY A 110 10.56 19.09 6.00
CA GLY A 110 9.75 19.37 7.17
C GLY A 110 9.41 18.13 8.00
N GLN A 111 8.66 18.33 9.07
CA GLN A 111 8.30 17.29 10.05
C GLN A 111 6.82 17.32 10.44
N ASN A 112 5.96 17.63 9.47
CA ASN A 112 4.52 17.85 9.70
C ASN A 112 3.84 16.62 10.33
N HIS A 113 4.16 15.40 9.91
CA HIS A 113 3.57 14.20 10.51
C HIS A 113 3.92 14.04 12.00
N LEU A 114 5.17 14.35 12.39
CA LEU A 114 5.56 14.34 13.80
C LEU A 114 4.79 15.39 14.59
N GLN A 115 4.63 16.58 14.01
CA GLN A 115 3.89 17.68 14.64
C GLN A 115 2.40 17.38 14.75
N SER A 116 1.75 16.84 13.70
CA SER A 116 0.35 16.41 13.74
C SER A 116 0.14 15.33 14.81
N SER A 117 1.01 14.32 14.84
CA SER A 117 0.98 13.28 15.87
C SER A 117 1.16 13.86 17.27
N GLN A 118 2.13 14.77 17.48
CA GLN A 118 2.36 15.42 18.77
C GLN A 118 1.14 16.26 19.22
N ASN A 119 0.48 16.93 18.27
CA ASN A 119 -0.62 17.87 18.49
C ASN A 119 -2.01 17.24 18.38
N THR A 120 -2.10 15.92 18.19
CA THR A 120 -3.39 15.22 18.14
C THR A 120 -4.21 15.51 19.40
N VAL A 121 -5.50 15.75 19.20
CA VAL A 121 -6.48 16.02 20.26
C VAL A 121 -7.36 14.81 20.57
N LEU A 122 -7.13 13.69 19.87
CA LEU A 122 -7.87 12.46 20.12
C LEU A 122 -7.62 11.97 21.54
N THR A 123 -8.68 11.49 22.16
CA THR A 123 -8.62 10.73 23.41
C THR A 123 -8.26 9.27 23.14
N ALA A 124 -7.78 8.56 24.17
CA ALA A 124 -7.52 7.12 24.06
C ALA A 124 -8.79 6.31 23.72
N GLU A 125 -9.96 6.78 24.17
CA GLU A 125 -11.26 6.15 23.86
C GLU A 125 -11.63 6.32 22.38
N GLU A 126 -11.51 7.54 21.84
CA GLU A 126 -11.75 7.80 20.41
C GLU A 126 -10.75 7.04 19.54
N TYR A 127 -9.47 7.02 19.94
CA TYR A 127 -8.45 6.22 19.26
C TYR A 127 -8.82 4.74 19.20
N ALA A 128 -9.20 4.14 20.34
CA ALA A 128 -9.60 2.74 20.40
C ALA A 128 -10.82 2.45 19.51
N ALA A 129 -11.81 3.34 19.50
CA ALA A 129 -12.99 3.21 18.64
C ALA A 129 -12.65 3.28 17.15
N ILE A 130 -11.76 4.19 16.74
CA ILE A 130 -11.29 4.30 15.34
C ILE A 130 -10.52 3.05 14.94
N GLN A 131 -9.63 2.56 15.81
CA GLN A 131 -8.86 1.34 15.56
C GLN A 131 -9.77 0.13 15.37
N GLU A 132 -10.75 -0.06 16.27
CA GLU A 132 -11.72 -1.15 16.20
C GLU A 132 -12.55 -1.07 14.91
N HIS A 133 -13.12 0.11 14.61
CA HIS A 133 -13.91 0.32 13.40
C HIS A 133 -13.11 0.02 12.14
N ASN A 134 -11.88 0.54 12.03
CA ASN A 134 -11.05 0.36 10.85
C ASN A 134 -10.67 -1.12 10.66
N GLN A 135 -10.33 -1.81 11.74
CA GLN A 135 -10.01 -3.24 11.68
C GLN A 135 -11.24 -4.08 11.27
N GLN A 136 -12.40 -3.83 11.89
CA GLN A 136 -13.63 -4.57 11.59
C GLN A 136 -14.08 -4.35 10.14
N ALA A 137 -14.09 -3.11 9.68
CA ALA A 137 -14.47 -2.77 8.30
C ALA A 137 -13.53 -3.45 7.29
N ALA A 138 -12.22 -3.41 7.55
CA ALA A 138 -11.23 -3.99 6.66
C ALA A 138 -11.30 -5.53 6.61
N ARG A 139 -11.43 -6.20 7.76
CA ARG A 139 -11.62 -7.67 7.83
C ARG A 139 -12.88 -8.09 7.09
N SER A 140 -14.00 -7.46 7.44
CA SER A 140 -15.30 -7.75 6.82
C SER A 140 -15.25 -7.62 5.30
N ALA A 141 -14.58 -6.59 4.79
CA ALA A 141 -14.52 -6.39 3.34
C ALA A 141 -13.65 -7.43 2.62
N ILE A 142 -12.52 -7.85 3.20
CA ILE A 142 -11.69 -8.93 2.63
C ILE A 142 -12.42 -10.27 2.72
N ASP A 143 -12.98 -10.61 3.88
CA ASP A 143 -13.70 -11.87 4.11
C ASP A 143 -14.93 -12.00 3.20
N GLN A 144 -15.65 -10.90 2.97
CA GLN A 144 -16.76 -10.85 2.02
C GLN A 144 -16.29 -11.09 0.58
N LEU A 145 -15.16 -10.53 0.16
CA LEU A 145 -14.60 -10.81 -1.16
C LEU A 145 -14.23 -12.29 -1.32
N LEU A 146 -13.50 -12.85 -0.36
CA LEU A 146 -13.08 -14.25 -0.37
C LEU A 146 -14.28 -15.19 -0.44
N SER A 147 -15.27 -14.99 0.44
CA SER A 147 -16.47 -15.84 0.52
C SER A 147 -17.42 -15.67 -0.65
N LYS A 148 -17.70 -14.43 -1.08
CA LYS A 148 -18.66 -14.15 -2.17
C LYS A 148 -18.19 -14.71 -3.51
N PHE A 149 -16.89 -14.66 -3.78
CA PHE A 149 -16.32 -15.14 -5.03
C PHE A 149 -15.73 -16.55 -4.93
N ASN A 150 -15.79 -17.17 -3.74
CA ASN A 150 -15.26 -18.51 -3.46
C ASN A 150 -13.80 -18.64 -3.91
N ILE A 151 -12.95 -17.73 -3.41
CA ILE A 151 -11.51 -17.64 -3.71
C ILE A 151 -10.69 -17.68 -2.41
N ASP A 152 -9.48 -18.22 -2.49
CA ASP A 152 -8.57 -18.34 -1.35
C ASP A 152 -7.58 -17.17 -1.24
N VAL A 153 -7.22 -16.57 -2.38
CA VAL A 153 -6.22 -15.51 -2.51
C VAL A 153 -6.72 -14.45 -3.49
N ILE A 154 -6.59 -13.18 -3.11
CA ILE A 154 -6.91 -12.03 -3.96
C ILE A 154 -5.63 -11.55 -4.62
N VAL A 155 -5.65 -11.39 -5.94
CA VAL A 155 -4.53 -10.84 -6.72
C VAL A 155 -4.80 -9.37 -7.02
N SER A 156 -4.53 -8.53 -6.04
CA SER A 156 -4.71 -7.07 -6.04
C SER A 156 -4.11 -6.52 -4.75
N ASP A 157 -3.90 -5.21 -4.68
CA ASP A 157 -3.49 -4.55 -3.44
C ASP A 157 -4.67 -4.31 -2.47
N VAL A 158 -5.90 -4.52 -2.95
CA VAL A 158 -7.15 -4.42 -2.17
C VAL A 158 -7.25 -3.08 -1.41
N SER A 159 -6.81 -1.99 -2.05
CA SER A 159 -6.80 -0.64 -1.46
C SER A 159 -6.04 -0.57 -0.13
N GLN A 160 -5.06 -1.46 0.09
CA GLN A 160 -4.30 -1.62 1.34
C GLN A 160 -5.13 -2.03 2.56
N SER A 161 -6.39 -2.43 2.41
CA SER A 161 -7.24 -2.84 3.54
C SER A 161 -6.69 -4.04 4.31
N TYR A 162 -5.78 -4.84 3.73
CA TYR A 162 -5.11 -5.93 4.44
C TYR A 162 -4.30 -5.45 5.66
N ALA A 163 -3.77 -4.22 5.63
CA ALA A 163 -2.99 -3.65 6.72
C ALA A 163 -3.82 -3.41 7.99
N PRO A 164 -4.90 -2.60 8.00
CA PRO A 164 -5.77 -2.46 9.17
C PRO A 164 -6.50 -3.76 9.55
N ALA A 165 -6.76 -4.67 8.59
CA ALA A 165 -7.33 -5.98 8.90
C ALA A 165 -6.38 -6.87 9.73
N GLY A 166 -5.07 -6.64 9.61
CA GLY A 166 -4.04 -7.53 10.15
C GLY A 166 -3.94 -8.84 9.34
N TYR A 167 -4.23 -8.79 8.05
CA TYR A 167 -4.20 -9.95 7.15
C TYR A 167 -2.90 -9.98 6.33
N PRO A 168 -2.43 -11.18 5.95
CA PRO A 168 -1.17 -11.31 5.23
C PRO A 168 -1.31 -10.82 3.79
N ALA A 169 -0.26 -10.14 3.33
CA ALA A 169 -0.08 -9.76 1.94
C ALA A 169 1.36 -10.05 1.50
N LEU A 170 1.52 -10.50 0.25
CA LEU A 170 2.79 -10.86 -0.35
C LEU A 170 2.93 -10.14 -1.69
N THR A 171 4.00 -9.37 -1.88
CA THR A 171 4.34 -8.82 -3.19
C THR A 171 5.39 -9.66 -3.90
N VAL A 172 5.17 -9.95 -5.18
CA VAL A 172 6.10 -10.71 -6.04
C VAL A 172 6.42 -9.87 -7.28
N PRO A 173 7.69 -9.85 -7.77
CA PRO A 173 8.05 -9.10 -8.98
C PRO A 173 7.22 -9.49 -10.21
N ALA A 174 6.59 -8.50 -10.84
CA ALA A 174 5.73 -8.63 -12.01
C ALA A 174 6.33 -7.98 -13.28
N GLY A 175 7.64 -7.73 -13.27
CA GLY A 175 8.37 -7.15 -14.39
C GLY A 175 8.63 -5.67 -14.22
N TYR A 176 8.61 -4.92 -15.32
CA TYR A 176 9.04 -3.54 -15.38
C TYR A 176 8.15 -2.73 -16.33
N ALA A 177 7.85 -1.50 -15.96
CA ALA A 177 7.22 -0.53 -16.85
C ALA A 177 8.16 -0.15 -18.01
N ALA A 178 7.63 0.53 -19.03
CA ALA A 178 8.39 0.95 -20.21
C ALA A 178 9.58 1.88 -19.86
N ASP A 179 9.48 2.64 -18.77
CA ASP A 179 10.54 3.50 -18.24
C ASP A 179 11.55 2.75 -17.33
N GLY A 180 11.41 1.43 -17.21
CA GLY A 180 12.29 0.59 -16.41
C GLY A 180 11.95 0.53 -14.91
N LYS A 181 10.86 1.17 -14.46
CA LYS A 181 10.43 1.05 -13.05
C LYS A 181 9.96 -0.38 -12.74
N PRO A 182 10.47 -1.02 -11.67
CA PRO A 182 9.99 -2.33 -11.24
C PRO A 182 8.49 -2.28 -10.92
N GLN A 183 7.77 -3.31 -11.36
CA GLN A 183 6.38 -3.53 -10.99
C GLN A 183 6.27 -4.78 -10.13
N GLY A 184 5.40 -4.73 -9.13
CA GLY A 184 5.06 -5.86 -8.28
C GLY A 184 3.59 -6.20 -8.44
N ILE A 185 3.26 -7.46 -8.21
CA ILE A 185 1.88 -7.88 -8.01
C ILE A 185 1.69 -8.27 -6.54
N VAL A 186 0.53 -7.93 -5.98
CA VAL A 186 0.20 -8.19 -4.59
C VAL A 186 -0.80 -9.34 -4.51
N PHE A 187 -0.50 -10.30 -3.64
CA PHE A 187 -1.38 -11.38 -3.23
C PHE A 187 -1.84 -11.09 -1.81
N VAL A 188 -3.15 -11.14 -1.56
CA VAL A 188 -3.75 -10.90 -0.24
C VAL A 188 -4.56 -12.12 0.16
N GLY A 189 -4.37 -12.58 1.39
CA GLY A 189 -5.09 -13.72 1.96
C GLY A 189 -5.98 -13.31 3.12
N GLY A 190 -6.81 -14.24 3.59
CA GLY A 190 -7.54 -14.10 4.85
C GLY A 190 -6.65 -14.30 6.08
N TYR A 191 -7.26 -14.34 7.26
CA TYR A 191 -6.56 -14.60 8.51
C TYR A 191 -5.71 -15.89 8.44
N LEU A 192 -4.41 -15.78 8.77
CA LEU A 192 -3.43 -16.88 8.79
C LEU A 192 -3.27 -17.65 7.46
N ALA A 193 -3.51 -16.99 6.33
CA ALA A 193 -3.40 -17.58 4.99
C ALA A 193 -1.96 -17.58 4.42
N GLU A 194 -0.92 -17.33 5.22
CA GLU A 194 0.48 -17.28 4.76
C GLU A 194 0.90 -18.54 4.00
N PRO A 195 0.56 -19.78 4.40
CA PRO A 195 0.93 -20.98 3.63
C PRO A 195 0.38 -20.97 2.21
N LEU A 196 -0.87 -20.51 2.03
CA LEU A 196 -1.51 -20.39 0.72
C LEU A 196 -0.90 -19.27 -0.11
N LEU A 197 -0.61 -18.12 0.51
CA LEU A 197 0.06 -17.00 -0.16
C LEU A 197 1.46 -17.35 -0.63
N LEU A 198 2.24 -18.04 0.19
CA LEU A 198 3.57 -18.51 -0.19
C LEU A 198 3.49 -19.53 -1.34
N ALA A 199 2.53 -20.45 -1.32
CA ALA A 199 2.33 -21.40 -2.41
C ALA A 199 1.95 -20.70 -3.73
N ALA A 200 0.98 -19.79 -3.70
CA ALA A 200 0.53 -19.04 -4.87
C ALA A 200 1.63 -18.11 -5.41
N GLY A 201 2.29 -17.36 -4.52
CA GLY A 201 3.40 -16.47 -4.87
C GLY A 201 4.59 -17.23 -5.46
N TYR A 202 4.94 -18.39 -4.88
CA TYR A 202 6.00 -19.26 -5.41
C TYR A 202 5.65 -19.80 -6.80
N ALA A 203 4.42 -20.29 -7.01
CA ALA A 203 3.98 -20.78 -8.32
C ALA A 203 4.09 -19.68 -9.39
N TYR A 204 3.62 -18.46 -9.09
CA TYR A 204 3.75 -17.30 -9.97
C TYR A 204 5.22 -16.92 -10.21
N GLU A 205 6.04 -16.87 -9.17
CA GLU A 205 7.46 -16.54 -9.31
C GLU A 205 8.19 -17.56 -10.19
N GLN A 206 7.96 -18.86 -9.98
CA GLN A 206 8.62 -19.90 -10.77
C GLN A 206 8.18 -19.93 -12.23
N ALA A 207 6.91 -19.60 -12.50
CA ALA A 207 6.40 -19.50 -13.87
C ALA A 207 7.00 -18.31 -14.64
N THR A 208 7.46 -17.26 -13.95
CA THR A 208 7.77 -15.96 -14.58
C THR A 208 9.24 -15.54 -14.45
N ARG A 209 9.83 -15.69 -13.26
CA ARG A 209 11.21 -15.29 -12.93
C ARG A 209 11.55 -13.87 -13.39
N LEU A 210 10.61 -12.94 -13.25
CA LEU A 210 10.70 -11.60 -13.84
C LEU A 210 11.69 -10.67 -13.15
N ARG A 211 12.15 -11.00 -11.94
CA ARG A 211 13.12 -10.19 -11.20
C ARG A 211 14.46 -10.14 -11.94
N LYS A 212 14.93 -8.92 -12.23
CA LYS A 212 16.29 -8.66 -12.71
C LYS A 212 17.09 -7.96 -11.61
N ALA A 213 18.37 -8.29 -11.48
CA ALA A 213 19.27 -7.53 -10.61
C ALA A 213 19.47 -6.12 -11.18
N PRO A 214 19.51 -5.07 -10.34
CA PRO A 214 19.77 -3.72 -10.82
C PRO A 214 21.19 -3.59 -11.36
N ASN A 215 21.37 -2.79 -12.42
CA ASN A 215 22.69 -2.43 -12.93
C ASN A 215 23.22 -1.20 -12.20
N LEU A 216 23.95 -1.43 -11.10
CA LEU A 216 24.46 -0.35 -10.25
C LEU A 216 25.40 0.60 -10.98
N GLU A 217 26.24 0.09 -11.89
CA GLU A 217 27.16 0.94 -12.66
C GLU A 217 26.40 1.92 -13.56
N ALA A 218 25.36 1.44 -14.25
CA ALA A 218 24.51 2.30 -15.07
C ALA A 218 23.73 3.32 -14.22
N THR A 219 23.22 2.90 -13.06
CA THR A 219 22.53 3.80 -12.12
C THR A 219 23.46 4.90 -11.59
N MET A 220 24.70 4.56 -11.20
CA MET A 220 25.68 5.54 -10.74
C MET A 220 26.03 6.56 -11.83
N LYS A 221 26.17 6.11 -13.09
CA LYS A 221 26.39 7.02 -14.23
C LYS A 221 25.23 8.00 -14.43
N LEU A 222 23.99 7.55 -14.25
CA LEU A 222 22.81 8.42 -14.33
C LEU A 222 22.79 9.47 -13.21
N ILE A 223 23.09 9.06 -11.97
CA ILE A 223 23.13 9.98 -10.82
C ILE A 223 24.18 11.09 -11.05
N HIS A 224 25.40 10.72 -11.44
CA HIS A 224 26.45 11.71 -11.72
C HIS A 224 26.06 12.68 -12.84
N ALA A 225 25.41 12.19 -13.91
CA ALA A 225 24.92 13.06 -14.98
C ALA A 225 23.83 14.05 -14.52
N MET A 226 23.03 13.68 -13.51
CA MET A 226 22.03 14.58 -12.91
C MET A 226 22.66 15.63 -12.00
N ASP A 227 23.70 15.28 -11.24
CA ASP A 227 24.44 16.22 -10.39
C ASP A 227 25.21 17.28 -11.21
N ASP A 228 25.69 16.90 -12.40
CA ASP A 228 26.40 17.80 -13.33
C ASP A 228 25.45 18.69 -14.16
N SER A 229 24.13 18.49 -14.07
CA SER A 229 23.14 19.27 -14.80
C SER A 229 22.73 20.52 -14.00
N PRO A 230 22.81 21.74 -14.58
CA PRO A 230 22.35 22.95 -13.88
C PRO A 230 20.83 22.88 -13.61
N PRO A 231 20.35 23.53 -12.53
CA PRO A 231 18.93 23.53 -12.15
C PRO A 231 18.01 24.19 -13.19
#